data_AF-A0A9W9IDG4-F1
#
_entry.id   AF-A0A9W9IDG4-F1
#
_cell.length_a   1.000
_cell.length_b   1.000
_cell.length_c   1.000
_cell.angle_alpha   90.00
_cell.angle_beta   90.00
_cell.angle_gamma   90.00
#
_symmetry.space_group_name_H-M   'P 1'
#
loop_
_entity.id
_entity.type
_entity.pdbx_description
1 polymer ?
#
loop_
_entity_poly.entity_id
_entity_poly.type
_entity_poly.pdbx_seq_one_letter_code
_entity_poly.pdbx_strand_id
1 'polypeptide(L)'
;MAVISLPPGFQIEPVQFIGEELLPIPSPLGVLANFNGSFTGTGFNTIFRPHSGENAVFPRDNILELNLIDDAITFSEDFGAVPNRGLQSQSNIILNGVSYVQAVNDVTNEKTGMADNPPTGIHFETGLWMNVPATNNTPVLGESLVRMGSIPHGTTINAQCLAPTSNFSGPPDIPAASLAVFPIGDTTTPVPIGSTNASVPTDLRRPQDLSKFIAAGTITQEMLDDPNTVLRNAIEGQTILQNIAFTVSTMPSAPVFGGGTANIAFLEGNPLATTPNANAVQMNATFWIETVQHELKVPMFKLGQAPMKVSPDSPADRPVPVFLVNPPHDITAPRTINVTSIQIQYSQVVLLVFDLLVWPHYSVSTLVPSDPVTVPDSVWN
;
A
#
# COMPACT_ATOMS: atom_id res chain seq x y z
N MET A 1 0.92 9.54 16.80
CA MET A 1 0.76 9.94 15.39
C MET A 1 1.98 10.72 14.97
N ALA A 2 2.63 10.31 13.88
CA ALA A 2 3.60 11.17 13.21
C ALA A 2 2.80 12.27 12.50
N VAL A 3 2.94 13.52 12.95
CA VAL A 3 2.23 14.66 12.34
C VAL A 3 3.09 15.16 11.18
N ILE A 4 2.65 14.91 9.95
CA ILE A 4 3.20 15.55 8.75
C ILE A 4 2.28 16.72 8.45
N SER A 5 2.63 17.88 8.98
CA SER A 5 1.92 19.12 8.72
C SER A 5 2.83 20.06 7.97
N LEU A 6 2.34 20.59 6.85
CA LEU A 6 2.93 21.76 6.24
C LEU A 6 2.84 22.94 7.23
N PRO A 7 3.80 23.87 7.25
CA PRO A 7 3.71 25.02 8.12
C PRO A 7 2.46 25.85 7.81
N PRO A 8 1.84 26.51 8.81
CA PRO A 8 0.68 27.36 8.58
C PRO A 8 0.93 28.38 7.46
N GLY A 9 0.07 28.38 6.44
CA GLY A 9 0.17 29.29 5.29
C GLY A 9 1.11 28.85 4.17
N PHE A 10 1.63 27.62 4.19
CA PHE A 10 2.33 27.07 3.02
C PHE A 10 1.35 26.96 1.84
N GLN A 11 1.72 27.56 0.71
CA GLN A 11 0.98 27.48 -0.55
C GLN A 11 1.96 27.28 -1.69
N ILE A 12 1.57 26.45 -2.67
CA ILE A 12 2.31 26.29 -3.92
C ILE A 12 1.70 27.28 -4.92
N GLU A 13 2.31 28.46 -5.01
CA GLU A 13 1.85 29.49 -5.93
C GLU A 13 2.52 29.38 -7.30
N PRO A 14 1.78 29.59 -8.39
CA PRO A 14 2.38 29.69 -9.70
C PRO A 14 3.25 30.95 -9.77
N VAL A 15 4.36 30.88 -10.51
CA VAL A 15 5.06 32.09 -10.94
C VAL A 15 4.10 32.91 -11.81
N GLN A 16 3.72 34.09 -11.32
CA GLN A 16 2.85 35.04 -12.01
C GLN A 16 3.66 35.77 -13.09
N PHE A 17 3.36 35.54 -14.36
CA PHE A 17 3.91 36.33 -15.45
C PHE A 17 3.01 37.55 -15.70
N ILE A 18 3.61 38.68 -16.10
CA ILE A 18 2.87 39.90 -16.40
C ILE A 18 1.82 39.61 -17.48
N GLY A 19 0.54 39.72 -17.12
CA GLY A 19 -0.59 39.58 -18.05
C GLY A 19 -1.28 38.21 -18.10
N GLU A 20 -0.88 37.23 -17.28
CA GLU A 20 -1.61 35.97 -17.13
C GLU A 20 -2.55 36.02 -15.91
N GLU A 21 -3.86 35.88 -16.14
CA GLU A 21 -4.81 35.51 -15.08
C GLU A 21 -4.86 33.99 -14.97
N LEU A 22 -4.40 33.44 -13.85
CA LEU A 22 -4.65 32.04 -13.52
C LEU A 22 -5.94 31.98 -12.71
N LEU A 23 -7.03 31.52 -13.33
CA LEU A 23 -8.22 31.15 -12.60
C LEU A 23 -7.92 29.85 -11.83
N PRO A 24 -7.92 29.85 -10.49
CA PRO A 24 -7.72 28.61 -9.75
C PRO A 24 -9.03 27.82 -9.84
N ILE A 25 -9.06 26.81 -10.69
CA ILE A 25 -9.96 25.69 -10.49
C ILE A 25 -9.08 24.62 -9.81
N PRO A 26 -9.21 24.41 -8.49
CA PRO A 26 -8.50 23.32 -7.84
C PRO A 26 -8.89 22.02 -8.54
N SER A 27 -7.90 21.24 -8.98
CA SER A 27 -8.21 19.88 -9.43
C SER A 27 -8.71 19.07 -8.24
N PRO A 28 -9.78 18.29 -8.40
CA PRO A 28 -10.23 17.39 -7.35
C PRO A 28 -9.14 16.35 -7.06
N LEU A 29 -9.07 15.85 -5.82
CA LEU A 29 -8.23 14.69 -5.50
C LEU A 29 -8.67 13.40 -6.23
N GLY A 30 -9.91 13.36 -6.71
CA GLY A 30 -10.51 12.15 -7.26
C GLY A 30 -10.51 11.02 -6.22
N VAL A 31 -10.08 9.84 -6.62
CA VAL A 31 -9.97 8.67 -5.73
C VAL A 31 -9.03 8.89 -4.53
N LEU A 32 -8.04 9.79 -4.66
CA LEU A 32 -7.08 10.09 -3.60
C LEU A 32 -7.73 10.81 -2.41
N ALA A 33 -8.97 11.29 -2.52
CA ALA A 33 -9.73 11.83 -1.39
C ALA A 33 -9.93 10.82 -0.25
N ASN A 34 -9.78 9.52 -0.54
CA ASN A 34 -9.82 8.46 0.48
C ASN A 34 -8.48 8.28 1.22
N PHE A 35 -7.40 8.87 0.72
CA PHE A 35 -6.07 8.84 1.35
C PHE A 35 -5.92 10.04 2.28
N ASN A 36 -6.63 9.99 3.40
CA ASN A 36 -6.67 11.07 4.38
C ASN A 36 -6.50 10.50 5.80
N GLY A 37 -5.62 11.10 6.59
CA GLY A 37 -5.32 10.69 7.96
C GLY A 37 -4.39 9.48 8.05
N SER A 38 -4.40 8.81 9.20
CA SER A 38 -3.52 7.67 9.49
C SER A 38 -4.27 6.35 9.37
N PHE A 39 -3.64 5.37 8.74
CA PHE A 39 -4.11 3.99 8.65
C PHE A 39 -3.05 3.04 9.22
N THR A 40 -3.51 2.02 9.93
CA THR A 40 -2.67 0.97 10.52
C THR A 40 -3.29 -0.38 10.26
N GLY A 41 -2.45 -1.41 10.22
CA GLY A 41 -2.92 -2.76 10.08
C GLY A 41 -1.78 -3.76 10.00
N THR A 42 -2.09 -4.93 9.48
CA THR A 42 -1.17 -6.06 9.44
C THR A 42 -1.05 -6.60 8.03
N GLY A 43 0.05 -7.31 7.79
CA GLY A 43 0.35 -7.81 6.45
C GLY A 43 1.41 -8.90 6.43
N PHE A 44 1.93 -9.13 5.24
CA PHE A 44 2.99 -10.10 4.99
C PHE A 44 3.96 -9.59 3.92
N ASN A 45 5.25 -9.77 4.17
CA ASN A 45 6.32 -9.51 3.21
C ASN A 45 6.99 -10.81 2.77
N THR A 46 7.31 -10.90 1.48
CA THR A 46 8.20 -11.90 0.91
C THR A 46 9.33 -11.20 0.16
N ILE A 47 10.56 -11.31 0.66
CA ILE A 47 11.70 -10.51 0.22
C ILE A 47 12.83 -11.45 -0.19
N PHE A 48 13.27 -11.41 -1.45
CA PHE A 48 14.46 -12.13 -1.89
C PHE A 48 15.71 -11.28 -1.71
N ARG A 49 16.64 -11.74 -0.88
CA ARG A 49 17.87 -11.02 -0.55
C ARG A 49 19.05 -11.67 -1.25
N PRO A 50 19.91 -10.88 -1.93
CA PRO A 50 21.18 -11.39 -2.43
C PRO A 50 21.98 -12.04 -1.32
N HIS A 51 22.43 -13.27 -1.55
CA HIS A 51 23.24 -14.03 -0.61
C HIS A 51 24.72 -13.91 -0.95
N SER A 52 25.53 -13.33 -0.05
CA SER A 52 26.98 -13.27 -0.25
C SER A 52 27.64 -14.64 -0.11
N GLY A 53 28.70 -14.90 -0.88
CA GLY A 53 29.49 -16.14 -0.83
C GLY A 53 29.81 -16.70 -2.21
N GLU A 54 30.80 -17.59 -2.29
CA GLU A 54 31.17 -18.28 -3.53
C GLU A 54 30.26 -19.50 -3.70
N ASN A 55 29.30 -19.43 -4.63
CA ASN A 55 28.58 -20.61 -5.09
C ASN A 55 28.53 -20.56 -6.61
N ALA A 56 29.17 -21.55 -7.24
CA ALA A 56 29.46 -21.53 -8.69
C ALA A 56 28.38 -22.20 -9.55
N VAL A 57 27.33 -22.76 -8.94
CA VAL A 57 26.29 -23.50 -9.66
C VAL A 57 25.05 -22.62 -9.83
N PHE A 58 24.70 -22.36 -11.08
CA PHE A 58 23.46 -21.70 -11.48
C PHE A 58 22.35 -22.75 -11.74
N PRO A 59 21.09 -22.47 -11.39
CA PRO A 59 20.60 -21.30 -10.65
C PRO A 59 20.95 -21.38 -9.17
N ARG A 60 21.37 -20.25 -8.60
CA ARG A 60 21.63 -20.15 -7.16
C ARG A 60 20.36 -19.65 -6.47
N ASP A 61 19.99 -20.36 -5.41
CA ASP A 61 18.96 -19.88 -4.48
C ASP A 61 19.55 -18.78 -3.59
N ASN A 62 18.75 -17.76 -3.33
CA ASN A 62 19.10 -16.59 -2.54
C ASN A 62 18.27 -16.61 -1.24
N ILE A 63 18.47 -15.65 -0.34
CA ILE A 63 17.76 -15.71 0.95
C ILE A 63 16.33 -15.23 0.76
N LEU A 64 15.33 -16.10 0.95
CA LEU A 64 13.94 -15.69 1.08
C LEU A 64 13.68 -15.25 2.53
N GLU A 65 13.36 -13.99 2.73
CA GLU A 65 12.93 -13.45 4.01
C GLU A 65 11.41 -13.26 4.02
N LEU A 66 10.77 -13.76 5.06
CA LEU A 66 9.34 -13.75 5.27
C LEU A 66 9.07 -12.99 6.57
N ASN A 67 8.27 -11.92 6.50
CA ASN A 67 7.93 -11.15 7.68
C ASN A 67 6.40 -11.06 7.81
N LEU A 68 5.88 -11.45 8.96
CA LEU A 68 4.61 -10.93 9.48
C LEU A 68 4.84 -9.49 9.90
N ILE A 69 4.00 -8.57 9.42
CA ILE A 69 4.26 -7.15 9.59
C ILE A 69 3.11 -6.40 10.26
N ASP A 70 3.50 -5.38 11.03
CA ASP A 70 2.66 -4.23 11.36
C ASP A 70 2.98 -3.11 10.37
N ASP A 71 1.95 -2.56 9.74
CA ASP A 71 2.07 -1.54 8.71
C ASP A 71 1.30 -0.28 9.13
N ALA A 72 1.92 0.87 8.90
CA ALA A 72 1.36 2.17 9.19
C ALA A 72 1.62 3.12 8.02
N ILE A 73 0.56 3.73 7.50
CA ILE A 73 0.65 4.78 6.49
C ILE A 73 -0.11 6.01 6.97
N THR A 74 0.48 7.19 6.81
CA THR A 74 -0.15 8.47 7.16
C THR A 74 -0.14 9.36 5.95
N PHE A 75 -1.29 9.95 5.64
CA PHE A 75 -1.48 10.92 4.58
C PHE A 75 -1.68 12.32 5.15
N SER A 76 -1.17 13.34 4.46
CA SER A 76 -1.43 14.73 4.80
C SER A 76 -2.82 15.18 4.33
N GLU A 77 -3.19 16.40 4.71
CA GLU A 77 -4.21 17.17 3.98
C GLU A 77 -3.81 17.36 2.51
N ASP A 78 -4.79 17.74 1.69
CA ASP A 78 -4.58 17.97 0.27
C ASP A 78 -3.72 19.21 0.01
N PHE A 79 -2.96 19.20 -1.07
CA PHE A 79 -2.11 20.33 -1.45
C PHE A 79 -2.91 21.49 -2.05
N GLY A 80 -4.16 21.24 -2.44
CA GLY A 80 -5.03 22.18 -3.12
C GLY A 80 -4.62 22.35 -4.59
N ALA A 81 -3.89 23.41 -4.91
CA ALA A 81 -3.53 23.76 -6.29
C ALA A 81 -2.02 23.62 -6.51
N VAL A 82 -1.61 22.62 -7.28
CA VAL A 82 -0.21 22.38 -7.64
C VAL A 82 0.00 22.68 -9.13
N PRO A 83 0.49 23.88 -9.49
CA PRO A 83 0.63 24.28 -10.89
C PRO A 83 1.74 23.49 -11.61
N ASN A 84 1.46 23.11 -12.86
CA ASN A 84 2.45 22.55 -13.78
C ASN A 84 2.34 23.21 -15.16
N ARG A 85 3.45 23.27 -15.91
CA ARG A 85 3.59 24.13 -17.09
C ARG A 85 3.32 23.38 -18.38
N GLY A 86 2.40 23.93 -19.17
CA GLY A 86 2.19 23.53 -20.54
C GLY A 86 3.21 24.20 -21.48
N LEU A 87 3.36 23.64 -22.68
CA LEU A 87 4.22 24.19 -23.72
C LEU A 87 3.44 24.33 -25.03
N GLN A 88 3.67 25.43 -25.76
CA GLN A 88 3.00 25.75 -27.03
C GLN A 88 1.47 25.76 -26.88
N SER A 89 0.76 24.86 -27.55
CA SER A 89 -0.70 24.78 -27.53
C SER A 89 -1.25 24.03 -26.32
N GLN A 90 -0.40 23.45 -25.46
CA GLN A 90 -0.81 22.84 -24.20
C GLN A 90 -0.90 23.93 -23.14
N SER A 91 -2.10 24.13 -22.57
CA SER A 91 -2.29 25.02 -21.43
C SER A 91 -1.59 24.49 -20.18
N ASN A 92 -1.30 25.40 -19.25
CA ASN A 92 -0.96 25.03 -17.88
C ASN A 92 -2.04 24.14 -17.28
N ILE A 93 -1.63 23.22 -16.40
CA ILE A 93 -2.54 22.35 -15.66
C ILE A 93 -2.31 22.55 -14.16
N ILE A 94 -3.35 22.31 -13.38
CA ILE A 94 -3.30 22.33 -11.92
C ILE A 94 -3.51 20.90 -11.43
N LEU A 95 -2.52 20.34 -10.76
CA LEU A 95 -2.60 19.04 -10.11
C LEU A 95 -3.13 19.26 -8.67
N ASN A 96 -3.54 18.19 -8.03
CA ASN A 96 -3.74 18.14 -6.57
C ASN A 96 -3.17 16.81 -6.05
N GLY A 97 -2.95 16.68 -4.75
CA GLY A 97 -2.36 15.49 -4.19
C GLY A 97 -2.24 15.53 -2.68
N VAL A 98 -1.67 14.47 -2.14
CA VAL A 98 -1.34 14.33 -0.71
C VAL A 98 0.09 13.81 -0.57
N SER A 99 0.75 14.16 0.52
CA SER A 99 1.97 13.49 0.93
C SER A 99 1.63 12.24 1.72
N TYR A 100 2.53 11.26 1.73
CA TYR A 100 2.43 10.13 2.61
C TYR A 100 3.77 9.74 3.21
N VAL A 101 3.69 9.10 4.38
CA VAL A 101 4.79 8.33 4.97
C VAL A 101 4.26 6.98 5.36
N GLN A 102 5.02 5.95 5.00
CA GLN A 102 4.77 4.57 5.37
C GLN A 102 5.92 4.06 6.23
N ALA A 103 5.60 3.31 7.28
CA ALA A 103 6.56 2.59 8.10
C ALA A 103 6.06 1.16 8.33
N VAL A 104 6.96 0.19 8.14
CA VAL A 104 6.65 -1.23 8.32
C VAL A 104 7.58 -1.82 9.36
N ASN A 105 7.00 -2.53 10.32
CA ASN A 105 7.73 -3.26 11.34
C ASN A 105 7.57 -4.76 11.15
N ASP A 106 8.66 -5.50 11.32
CA ASP A 106 8.62 -6.95 11.49
C ASP A 106 8.20 -7.30 12.91
N VAL A 107 7.20 -8.18 13.02
CA VAL A 107 6.68 -8.74 14.27
C VAL A 107 6.74 -10.28 14.29
N THR A 108 7.46 -10.88 13.34
CA THR A 108 7.64 -12.33 13.21
C THR A 108 8.35 -12.93 14.41
N ASN A 109 7.71 -13.89 15.09
CA ASN A 109 8.29 -14.56 16.24
C ASN A 109 8.53 -16.05 15.97
N GLU A 110 9.79 -16.41 15.71
CA GLU A 110 10.18 -17.81 15.47
C GLU A 110 9.95 -18.73 16.69
N LYS A 111 9.85 -18.17 17.91
CA LYS A 111 9.64 -18.98 19.12
C LYS A 111 8.20 -19.47 19.23
N THR A 112 7.23 -18.63 18.86
CA THR A 112 5.79 -18.90 18.99
C THR A 112 5.17 -19.32 17.65
N GLY A 113 5.76 -18.94 16.52
CA GLY A 113 5.14 -19.04 15.21
C GLY A 113 4.07 -17.96 14.97
N MET A 114 4.07 -16.87 15.73
CA MET A 114 3.04 -15.83 15.70
C MET A 114 3.61 -14.45 15.32
N ALA A 115 2.72 -13.48 15.09
CA ALA A 115 3.04 -12.06 14.89
C ALA A 115 3.14 -11.32 16.25
N ASP A 116 3.92 -11.84 17.20
CA ASP A 116 3.98 -11.34 18.59
C ASP A 116 5.41 -11.01 19.07
N ASN A 117 6.35 -10.84 18.14
CA ASN A 117 7.69 -10.33 18.44
C ASN A 117 7.63 -8.81 18.67
N PRO A 118 8.48 -8.21 19.52
CA PRO A 118 8.59 -6.76 19.62
C PRO A 118 8.88 -6.13 18.24
N PRO A 119 8.10 -5.10 17.83
CA PRO A 119 8.23 -4.50 16.50
C PRO A 119 9.65 -4.04 16.19
N THR A 120 10.17 -4.43 15.03
CA THR A 120 11.46 -3.98 14.49
C THR A 120 11.25 -3.30 13.15
N GLY A 121 11.61 -2.01 13.02
CA GLY A 121 11.45 -1.29 11.77
C GLY A 121 12.30 -1.87 10.64
N ILE A 122 11.66 -2.30 9.55
CA ILE A 122 12.32 -2.93 8.38
C ILE A 122 12.13 -2.14 7.09
N HIS A 123 11.14 -1.25 7.03
CA HIS A 123 10.90 -0.42 5.87
C HIS A 123 10.37 0.97 6.27
N PHE A 124 10.74 1.96 5.47
CA PHE A 124 10.26 3.32 5.58
C PHE A 124 10.20 3.91 4.18
N GLU A 125 9.11 4.59 3.85
CA GLU A 125 8.93 5.24 2.56
C GLU A 125 8.26 6.60 2.78
N THR A 126 8.74 7.62 2.08
CA THR A 126 8.09 8.94 2.05
C THR A 126 7.82 9.32 0.62
N GLY A 127 6.69 9.94 0.36
CA GLY A 127 6.30 10.22 -1.01
C GLY A 127 5.09 11.11 -1.18
N LEU A 128 4.64 11.16 -2.43
CA LEU A 128 3.47 11.92 -2.88
C LEU A 128 2.54 11.00 -3.66
N TRP A 129 1.24 11.21 -3.48
CA TRP A 129 0.20 10.80 -4.40
C TRP A 129 -0.35 12.04 -5.08
N MET A 130 -0.33 12.06 -6.42
CA MET A 130 -0.81 13.20 -7.21
C MET A 130 -1.93 12.75 -8.15
N ASN A 131 -3.00 13.54 -8.21
CA ASN A 131 -3.99 13.53 -9.27
C ASN A 131 -3.56 14.51 -10.36
N VAL A 132 -3.42 14.01 -11.59
CA VAL A 132 -3.10 14.78 -12.78
C VAL A 132 -4.37 14.86 -13.63
N PRO A 133 -4.90 16.08 -13.88
CA PRO A 133 -6.11 16.22 -14.67
C PRO A 133 -5.88 15.75 -16.11
N ALA A 134 -6.97 15.39 -16.78
CA ALA A 134 -6.92 15.01 -18.19
C ALA A 134 -6.28 16.11 -19.05
N THR A 135 -5.50 15.68 -20.03
CA THR A 135 -4.87 16.54 -21.04
C THR A 135 -5.42 16.18 -22.41
N ASN A 136 -5.66 17.18 -23.26
CA ASN A 136 -6.34 17.03 -24.56
C ASN A 136 -5.44 17.38 -25.76
N ASN A 137 -4.14 17.56 -25.54
CA ASN A 137 -3.23 17.98 -26.59
C ASN A 137 -1.90 17.21 -26.55
N THR A 138 -0.99 17.53 -25.63
CA THR A 138 0.31 16.84 -25.55
C THR A 138 0.71 16.61 -24.09
N PRO A 139 0.55 15.39 -23.55
CA PRO A 139 -0.14 14.25 -24.17
C PRO A 139 -1.67 14.46 -24.31
N VAL A 140 -2.32 13.56 -25.05
CA VAL A 140 -3.77 13.32 -24.91
C VAL A 140 -3.92 12.13 -23.96
N LEU A 141 -4.23 12.40 -22.70
CA LEU A 141 -4.35 11.39 -21.66
C LEU A 141 -5.53 11.72 -20.74
N GLY A 142 -6.26 10.68 -20.30
CA GLY A 142 -7.28 10.84 -19.26
C GLY A 142 -6.68 11.30 -17.94
N GLU A 143 -7.54 11.56 -16.95
CA GLU A 143 -7.10 11.78 -15.58
C GLU A 143 -6.21 10.62 -15.15
N SER A 144 -5.09 10.92 -14.49
CA SER A 144 -4.09 9.94 -14.10
C SER A 144 -3.63 10.15 -12.66
N LEU A 145 -3.17 9.08 -12.05
CA LEU A 145 -2.58 9.09 -10.71
C LEU A 145 -1.08 8.87 -10.82
N VAL A 146 -0.33 9.57 -9.97
CA VAL A 146 1.12 9.44 -9.87
C VAL A 146 1.50 9.20 -8.42
N ARG A 147 2.16 8.07 -8.14
CA ARG A 147 2.82 7.78 -6.86
C ARG A 147 4.32 7.98 -7.02
N MET A 148 4.88 8.93 -6.28
CA MET A 148 6.32 9.14 -6.15
C MET A 148 6.75 8.75 -4.74
N GLY A 149 7.88 8.07 -4.59
CA GLY A 149 8.34 7.56 -3.30
C GLY A 149 9.85 7.45 -3.24
N SER A 150 10.43 7.70 -2.06
CA SER A 150 11.86 7.56 -1.77
C SER A 150 12.04 6.60 -0.60
N ILE A 151 12.93 5.61 -0.79
CA ILE A 151 13.12 4.51 0.13
C ILE A 151 14.59 4.51 0.62
N PRO A 152 14.86 4.53 1.95
CA PRO A 152 16.21 4.73 2.51
C PRO A 152 17.26 3.71 2.10
N HIS A 153 16.86 2.51 1.69
CA HIS A 153 17.79 1.50 1.19
C HIS A 153 18.21 1.72 -0.28
N GLY A 154 17.92 2.89 -0.86
CA GLY A 154 18.60 3.41 -2.04
C GLY A 154 17.82 3.37 -3.34
N THR A 155 16.48 3.36 -3.29
CA THR A 155 15.62 3.38 -4.47
C THR A 155 14.58 4.49 -4.37
N THR A 156 14.32 5.17 -5.48
CA THR A 156 13.21 6.11 -5.67
C THR A 156 12.32 5.59 -6.80
N ILE A 157 11.02 5.84 -6.72
CA ILE A 157 10.03 5.41 -7.71
C ILE A 157 9.20 6.58 -8.24
N ASN A 158 8.73 6.42 -9.48
CA ASN A 158 7.64 7.18 -10.08
C ASN A 158 6.71 6.19 -10.77
N ALA A 159 5.56 5.92 -10.17
CA ALA A 159 4.57 4.96 -10.66
C ALA A 159 3.29 5.67 -11.07
N GLN A 160 2.68 5.26 -12.18
CA GLN A 160 1.55 5.95 -12.78
C GLN A 160 0.44 4.99 -13.22
N CYS A 161 -0.79 5.49 -13.29
CA CYS A 161 -1.93 4.82 -13.92
C CYS A 161 -2.99 5.84 -14.36
N LEU A 162 -4.00 5.39 -15.11
CA LEU A 162 -5.23 6.19 -15.24
C LEU A 162 -6.01 6.17 -13.93
N ALA A 163 -6.67 7.27 -13.61
CA ALA A 163 -7.57 7.31 -12.48
C ALA A 163 -8.75 6.34 -12.69
N PRO A 164 -9.16 5.58 -11.65
CA PRO A 164 -10.30 4.69 -11.75
C PRO A 164 -11.58 5.50 -11.98
N THR A 165 -12.41 5.05 -12.91
CA THR A 165 -13.66 5.74 -13.28
C THR A 165 -14.91 5.05 -12.74
N SER A 166 -14.74 3.97 -11.97
CA SER A 166 -15.84 3.14 -11.49
C SER A 166 -15.58 2.62 -10.09
N ASN A 167 -16.68 2.42 -9.37
CA ASN A 167 -16.72 1.70 -8.11
C ASN A 167 -17.44 0.38 -8.37
N PHE A 168 -17.05 -0.66 -7.66
CA PHE A 168 -17.66 -1.98 -7.72
C PHE A 168 -18.48 -2.23 -6.46
N SER A 169 -19.62 -2.91 -6.60
CA SER A 169 -20.42 -3.34 -5.46
C SER A 169 -19.77 -4.57 -4.81
N GLY A 170 -19.77 -4.64 -3.49
CA GLY A 170 -19.26 -5.80 -2.76
C GLY A 170 -17.74 -5.81 -2.55
N PRO A 171 -17.19 -6.95 -2.08
CA PRO A 171 -15.75 -7.15 -1.89
C PRO A 171 -14.98 -7.09 -3.21
N PRO A 172 -13.70 -6.70 -3.19
CA PRO A 172 -12.85 -6.73 -4.39
C PRO A 172 -12.55 -8.17 -4.84
N ASP A 173 -12.35 -8.35 -6.15
CA ASP A 173 -11.70 -9.54 -6.69
C ASP A 173 -10.18 -9.32 -6.64
N ILE A 174 -9.48 -10.14 -5.85
CA ILE A 174 -8.04 -10.02 -5.60
C ILE A 174 -7.33 -11.15 -6.33
N PRO A 175 -6.66 -10.87 -7.46
CA PRO A 175 -6.01 -11.89 -8.27
C PRO A 175 -4.85 -12.53 -7.52
N ALA A 176 -4.48 -13.75 -7.93
CA ALA A 176 -3.32 -14.42 -7.39
C ALA A 176 -2.01 -13.67 -7.72
N ALA A 177 -1.13 -13.59 -6.73
CA ALA A 177 0.26 -13.19 -6.87
C ALA A 177 1.15 -14.43 -7.01
N SER A 178 2.35 -14.28 -7.58
CA SER A 178 3.26 -15.42 -7.77
C SER A 178 4.69 -15.04 -7.40
N LEU A 179 5.34 -15.89 -6.59
CA LEU A 179 6.76 -15.78 -6.26
C LEU A 179 7.69 -16.41 -7.32
N ALA A 180 7.18 -16.70 -8.52
CA ALA A 180 7.98 -17.31 -9.58
C ALA A 180 9.17 -16.41 -9.97
N VAL A 181 10.36 -17.02 -9.98
CA VAL A 181 11.63 -16.37 -10.33
C VAL A 181 12.00 -16.72 -11.76
N PHE A 182 12.52 -15.76 -12.51
CA PHE A 182 12.76 -15.91 -13.95
C PHE A 182 14.18 -15.49 -14.32
N PRO A 183 14.83 -16.12 -15.31
CA PRO A 183 16.06 -15.59 -15.90
C PRO A 183 15.82 -14.22 -16.56
N ILE A 184 16.82 -13.35 -16.53
CA ILE A 184 16.74 -12.08 -17.25
C ILE A 184 16.48 -12.36 -18.75
N GLY A 185 15.40 -11.81 -19.29
CA GLY A 185 15.03 -11.95 -20.69
C GLY A 185 14.18 -13.18 -21.03
N ASP A 186 13.86 -14.06 -20.07
CA ASP A 186 12.92 -15.17 -20.23
C ASP A 186 11.83 -15.13 -19.15
N THR A 187 10.61 -14.79 -19.55
CA THR A 187 9.44 -14.72 -18.64
C THR A 187 8.56 -15.96 -18.70
N THR A 188 9.00 -17.03 -19.38
CA THR A 188 8.18 -18.21 -19.67
C THR A 188 8.55 -19.43 -18.84
N THR A 189 9.83 -19.59 -18.52
CA THR A 189 10.34 -20.75 -17.78
C THR A 189 10.82 -20.33 -16.39
N PRO A 190 10.04 -20.59 -15.33
CA PRO A 190 10.45 -20.23 -13.99
C PRO A 190 11.60 -21.13 -13.51
N VAL A 191 12.45 -20.56 -12.66
CA VAL A 191 13.54 -21.24 -11.99
C VAL A 191 13.02 -21.90 -10.71
N PRO A 192 13.35 -23.19 -10.45
CA PRO A 192 13.02 -23.81 -9.18
C PRO A 192 13.77 -23.15 -8.02
N ILE A 193 13.01 -22.63 -7.05
CA ILE A 193 13.55 -22.02 -5.82
C ILE A 193 13.19 -22.92 -4.65
N GLY A 194 14.19 -23.46 -3.94
CA GLY A 194 13.95 -24.40 -2.85
C GLY A 194 13.40 -23.72 -1.59
N SER A 195 13.81 -22.47 -1.35
CA SER A 195 13.40 -21.67 -0.20
C SER A 195 11.89 -21.37 -0.13
N THR A 196 11.13 -21.52 -1.23
CA THR A 196 9.67 -21.35 -1.25
C THR A 196 8.89 -22.57 -0.76
N ASN A 197 9.55 -23.71 -0.50
CA ASN A 197 8.88 -24.88 0.09
C ASN A 197 8.77 -24.71 1.62
N ALA A 198 7.57 -24.41 2.12
CA ALA A 198 7.29 -24.17 3.53
C ALA A 198 7.60 -25.39 4.42
N SER A 199 7.44 -26.61 3.90
CA SER A 199 7.61 -27.86 4.65
C SER A 199 9.07 -28.28 4.87
N VAL A 200 10.02 -27.65 4.16
CA VAL A 200 11.44 -28.01 4.21
C VAL A 200 12.21 -26.89 4.93
N PRO A 201 12.84 -27.17 6.09
CA PRO A 201 13.77 -26.25 6.71
C PRO A 201 14.97 -25.98 5.81
N THR A 202 15.42 -24.73 5.72
CA THR A 202 16.56 -24.35 4.88
C THR A 202 17.30 -23.14 5.44
N ASP A 203 18.62 -23.12 5.27
CA ASP A 203 19.46 -21.97 5.61
C ASP A 203 19.29 -20.78 4.67
N LEU A 204 18.56 -20.95 3.56
CA LEU A 204 18.24 -19.90 2.59
C LEU A 204 16.85 -19.29 2.80
N ARG A 205 16.22 -19.52 3.95
CA ARG A 205 14.99 -18.82 4.35
C ARG A 205 15.11 -18.22 5.74
N ARG A 206 14.45 -17.10 5.98
CA ARG A 206 14.22 -16.52 7.30
C ARG A 206 12.72 -16.28 7.47
N PRO A 207 12.03 -16.92 8.44
CA PRO A 207 12.52 -17.97 9.34
C PRO A 207 12.94 -19.26 8.60
N GLN A 208 13.91 -19.99 9.15
CA GLN A 208 14.43 -21.21 8.53
C GLN A 208 13.40 -22.36 8.57
N ASP A 209 12.85 -22.63 9.75
CA ASP A 209 11.82 -23.65 9.98
C ASP A 209 10.45 -22.98 10.18
N LEU A 210 9.49 -23.33 9.32
CA LEU A 210 8.13 -22.81 9.37
C LEU A 210 7.15 -23.71 10.11
N SER A 211 7.59 -24.82 10.71
CA SER A 211 6.71 -25.81 11.37
C SER A 211 5.72 -25.19 12.37
N LYS A 212 6.19 -24.26 13.21
CA LYS A 212 5.33 -23.54 14.17
C LYS A 212 4.37 -22.56 13.50
N PHE A 213 4.83 -21.86 12.46
CA PHE A 213 3.99 -20.92 11.72
C PHE A 213 2.89 -21.63 10.95
N ILE A 214 3.20 -22.78 10.34
CA ILE A 214 2.23 -23.64 9.67
C ILE A 214 1.21 -24.16 10.67
N ALA A 215 1.65 -24.62 11.85
CA ALA A 215 0.75 -25.07 12.91
C ALA A 215 -0.16 -23.95 13.44
N ALA A 216 0.32 -22.71 13.45
CA ALA A 216 -0.42 -21.52 13.84
C ALA A 216 -1.28 -20.92 12.71
N GLY A 217 -1.07 -21.33 11.45
CA GLY A 217 -1.72 -20.74 10.28
C GLY A 217 -1.24 -19.34 9.91
N THR A 218 -0.08 -18.90 10.40
CA THR A 218 0.41 -17.51 10.23
C THR A 218 1.36 -17.35 9.04
N ILE A 219 2.14 -18.38 8.71
CA ILE A 219 2.89 -18.49 7.44
C ILE A 219 2.67 -19.90 6.92
N THR A 220 2.01 -20.01 5.76
CA THR A 220 1.62 -21.29 5.16
C THR A 220 2.19 -21.45 3.75
N GLN A 221 2.16 -22.66 3.20
CA GLN A 221 2.53 -22.88 1.79
C GLN A 221 1.63 -22.07 0.84
N GLU A 222 0.33 -21.95 1.15
CA GLU A 222 -0.62 -21.19 0.34
C GLU A 222 -0.22 -19.70 0.23
N MET A 223 0.33 -19.11 1.30
CA MET A 223 0.84 -17.73 1.28
C MET A 223 2.14 -17.59 0.46
N LEU A 224 2.95 -18.64 0.33
CA LEU A 224 4.16 -18.62 -0.50
C LEU A 224 3.84 -18.90 -1.97
N ASP A 225 2.82 -19.72 -2.24
CA ASP A 225 2.32 -19.96 -3.58
C ASP A 225 1.60 -18.71 -4.11
N ASP A 226 0.86 -18.03 -3.23
CA ASP A 226 0.12 -16.81 -3.51
C ASP A 226 0.07 -15.86 -2.28
N PRO A 227 0.96 -14.85 -2.22
CA PRO A 227 0.94 -13.85 -1.16
C PRO A 227 -0.39 -13.12 -1.00
N ASN A 228 -1.18 -12.96 -2.08
CA ASN A 228 -2.47 -12.27 -2.01
C ASN A 228 -3.56 -13.08 -1.28
N THR A 229 -3.30 -14.34 -0.94
CA THR A 229 -4.15 -15.10 -0.01
C THR A 229 -4.31 -14.38 1.33
N VAL A 230 -3.28 -13.67 1.80
CA VAL A 230 -3.35 -12.87 3.03
C VAL A 230 -4.45 -11.83 2.96
N LEU A 231 -4.57 -11.13 1.82
CA LEU A 231 -5.59 -10.10 1.60
C LEU A 231 -7.00 -10.70 1.51
N ARG A 232 -7.15 -11.80 0.76
CA ARG A 232 -8.44 -12.50 0.63
C ARG A 232 -8.92 -13.04 1.96
N ASN A 233 -8.02 -13.61 2.75
CA ASN A 233 -8.34 -14.06 4.10
C ASN A 233 -8.78 -12.87 4.95
N ALA A 234 -8.09 -11.73 4.90
CA ALA A 234 -8.41 -10.53 5.71
C ALA A 234 -9.84 -10.00 5.52
N ILE A 235 -10.41 -10.14 4.33
CA ILE A 235 -11.78 -9.69 4.01
C ILE A 235 -12.84 -10.76 4.21
N GLU A 236 -12.45 -12.01 4.51
CA GLU A 236 -13.41 -13.07 4.79
C GLU A 236 -14.30 -12.71 5.99
N GLY A 237 -15.62 -12.81 5.80
CA GLY A 237 -16.61 -12.49 6.83
C GLY A 237 -16.93 -11.00 6.99
N GLN A 238 -16.27 -10.10 6.27
CA GLN A 238 -16.59 -8.67 6.28
C GLN A 238 -17.79 -8.35 5.37
N THR A 239 -18.58 -7.34 5.75
CA THR A 239 -19.64 -6.76 4.91
C THR A 239 -19.07 -5.58 4.13
N ILE A 240 -18.40 -5.85 2.99
CA ILE A 240 -17.90 -4.80 2.10
C ILE A 240 -19.04 -4.37 1.17
N LEU A 241 -19.41 -3.09 1.22
CA LEU A 241 -20.51 -2.53 0.43
C LEU A 241 -20.07 -2.14 -0.97
N GLN A 242 -18.88 -1.56 -1.08
CA GLN A 242 -18.29 -1.14 -2.34
C GLN A 242 -16.76 -1.15 -2.25
N ASN A 243 -16.11 -1.27 -3.39
CA ASN A 243 -14.66 -1.11 -3.52
C ASN A 243 -14.28 -0.27 -4.76
N ILE A 244 -13.14 0.39 -4.68
CA ILE A 244 -12.47 1.07 -5.79
C ILE A 244 -11.09 0.44 -5.94
N ALA A 245 -10.74 0.00 -7.14
CA ALA A 245 -9.46 -0.64 -7.40
C ALA A 245 -8.66 0.13 -8.46
N PHE A 246 -7.36 0.28 -8.25
CA PHE A 246 -6.43 0.79 -9.27
C PHE A 246 -5.02 0.25 -9.06
N THR A 247 -4.26 0.12 -10.15
CA THR A 247 -2.88 -0.37 -10.12
C THR A 247 -1.95 0.69 -10.69
N VAL A 248 -1.00 1.17 -9.87
CA VAL A 248 0.09 2.03 -10.34
C VAL A 248 1.29 1.19 -10.74
N SER A 249 2.03 1.65 -11.76
CA SER A 249 3.23 0.98 -12.23
C SER A 249 4.34 1.98 -12.56
N THR A 250 5.58 1.63 -12.25
CA THR A 250 6.77 2.35 -12.75
C THR A 250 7.05 2.09 -14.22
N MET A 251 6.35 1.13 -14.82
CA MET A 251 6.40 0.82 -16.25
C MET A 251 4.95 0.65 -16.76
N PRO A 252 4.16 1.73 -16.76
CA PRO A 252 2.74 1.66 -17.09
C PRO A 252 2.55 1.28 -18.56
N SER A 253 1.46 0.56 -18.86
CA SER A 253 1.06 0.26 -20.22
C SER A 253 0.41 1.47 -20.90
N ALA A 254 0.54 1.54 -22.23
CA ALA A 254 -0.17 2.52 -23.04
C ALA A 254 -1.69 2.52 -22.72
N PRO A 255 -2.36 3.68 -22.73
CA PRO A 255 -1.87 4.99 -23.20
C PRO A 255 -1.03 5.76 -22.18
N VAL A 256 -0.91 5.28 -20.94
CA VAL A 256 -0.05 5.90 -19.93
C VAL A 256 1.40 5.60 -20.26
N PHE A 257 2.30 6.56 -20.00
CA PHE A 257 3.73 6.43 -20.25
C PHE A 257 4.53 7.27 -19.24
N GLY A 258 5.85 7.12 -19.27
CA GLY A 258 6.76 7.68 -18.26
C GLY A 258 6.88 6.75 -17.05
N GLY A 259 7.26 7.31 -15.91
CA GLY A 259 7.55 6.54 -14.70
C GLY A 259 8.97 5.99 -14.69
N GLY A 260 9.28 5.20 -13.66
CA GLY A 260 10.54 4.49 -13.54
C GLY A 260 10.98 4.25 -12.10
N THR A 261 12.09 3.56 -11.97
CA THR A 261 12.86 3.42 -10.74
C THR A 261 14.20 4.14 -10.91
N ALA A 262 14.77 4.62 -9.81
CA ALA A 262 16.13 5.14 -9.78
C ALA A 262 16.85 4.53 -8.57
N ASN A 263 17.99 3.90 -8.80
CA ASN A 263 18.75 3.22 -7.76
C ASN A 263 20.08 3.92 -7.49
N ILE A 264 20.59 3.78 -6.27
CA ILE A 264 21.97 4.15 -5.94
C ILE A 264 22.97 3.19 -6.59
N ALA A 265 24.21 3.65 -6.77
CA ALA A 265 25.28 2.89 -7.41
C ALA A 265 25.53 1.51 -6.77
N PHE A 266 25.34 1.39 -5.45
CA PHE A 266 25.49 0.09 -4.78
C PHE A 266 24.53 -0.97 -5.33
N LEU A 267 23.27 -0.62 -5.57
CA LEU A 267 22.26 -1.55 -6.07
C LEU A 267 22.51 -1.92 -7.54
N GLU A 268 22.89 -0.93 -8.35
CA GLU A 268 23.25 -1.09 -9.78
C GLU A 268 24.51 -1.95 -9.97
N GLY A 269 25.40 -2.00 -8.97
CA GLY A 269 26.62 -2.79 -9.03
C GLY A 269 27.61 -2.26 -10.07
N ASN A 270 28.24 -3.16 -10.82
CA ASN A 270 29.21 -2.78 -11.85
C ASN A 270 28.52 -2.62 -13.23
N PRO A 271 28.43 -1.39 -13.78
CA PRO A 271 27.73 -1.14 -15.04
C PRO A 271 28.38 -1.84 -16.24
N LEU A 272 29.64 -2.26 -16.13
CA LEU A 272 30.37 -2.97 -17.19
C LEU A 272 30.23 -4.51 -17.12
N ALA A 273 29.71 -5.05 -16.02
CA ALA A 273 29.73 -6.49 -15.76
C ALA A 273 28.34 -7.12 -15.63
N THR A 274 27.25 -6.41 -15.98
CA THR A 274 25.85 -6.88 -15.92
C THR A 274 25.52 -7.67 -14.64
N THR A 275 26.10 -7.25 -13.51
CA THR A 275 26.05 -7.93 -12.21
C THR A 275 25.62 -6.93 -11.14
N PRO A 276 24.32 -6.57 -11.11
CA PRO A 276 23.78 -5.73 -10.06
C PRO A 276 23.78 -6.48 -8.72
N ASN A 277 23.88 -5.72 -7.63
CA ASN A 277 23.72 -6.30 -6.30
C ASN A 277 22.24 -6.56 -5.99
N ALA A 278 21.35 -5.63 -6.36
CA ALA A 278 19.90 -5.72 -6.14
C ALA A 278 19.17 -4.59 -6.89
N ASN A 279 19.24 -4.58 -8.23
CA ASN A 279 18.69 -3.48 -9.02
C ASN A 279 17.15 -3.56 -9.06
N ALA A 280 16.45 -2.58 -8.50
CA ALA A 280 15.01 -2.49 -8.65
C ALA A 280 14.65 -1.96 -10.04
N VAL A 281 14.03 -2.81 -10.87
CA VAL A 281 13.74 -2.49 -12.28
C VAL A 281 12.28 -2.16 -12.53
N GLN A 282 11.38 -2.63 -11.67
CA GLN A 282 9.95 -2.37 -11.79
C GLN A 282 9.27 -2.45 -10.43
N MET A 283 8.27 -1.60 -10.21
CA MET A 283 7.30 -1.74 -9.15
C MET A 283 5.88 -1.63 -9.73
N ASN A 284 5.00 -2.54 -9.31
CA ASN A 284 3.56 -2.41 -9.48
C ASN A 284 2.89 -2.46 -8.10
N ALA A 285 1.87 -1.63 -7.86
CA ALA A 285 1.08 -1.69 -6.64
C ALA A 285 -0.40 -1.53 -6.97
N THR A 286 -1.20 -2.52 -6.58
CA THR A 286 -2.65 -2.46 -6.65
C THR A 286 -3.21 -2.05 -5.30
N PHE A 287 -4.09 -1.06 -5.29
CA PHE A 287 -4.83 -0.61 -4.11
C PHE A 287 -6.31 -0.95 -4.29
N TRP A 288 -6.92 -1.45 -3.23
CA TRP A 288 -8.36 -1.60 -3.08
C TRP A 288 -8.81 -0.73 -1.91
N ILE A 289 -9.68 0.23 -2.20
CA ILE A 289 -10.28 1.12 -1.21
C ILE A 289 -11.71 0.65 -1.00
N GLU A 290 -12.00 0.17 0.20
CA GLU A 290 -13.24 -0.53 0.53
C GLU A 290 -14.07 0.29 1.51
N THR A 291 -15.38 0.36 1.28
CA THR A 291 -16.34 0.82 2.29
C THR A 291 -16.87 -0.40 3.02
N VAL A 292 -16.41 -0.60 4.24
CA VAL A 292 -16.78 -1.74 5.10
C VAL A 292 -17.89 -1.32 6.04
N GLN A 293 -18.98 -2.09 6.10
CA GLN A 293 -20.02 -1.93 7.09
C GLN A 293 -19.69 -2.73 8.36
N HIS A 294 -19.93 -2.11 9.51
CA HIS A 294 -19.72 -2.69 10.84
C HIS A 294 -20.99 -2.59 11.67
N GLU A 295 -21.27 -3.62 12.46
CA GLU A 295 -22.27 -3.57 13.52
C GLU A 295 -21.61 -3.09 14.82
N LEU A 296 -22.10 -1.99 15.38
CA LEU A 296 -21.64 -1.47 16.68
C LEU A 296 -22.70 -1.66 17.75
N LYS A 297 -22.29 -2.31 18.84
CA LYS A 297 -23.07 -2.40 20.08
C LYS A 297 -22.85 -1.14 20.91
N VAL A 298 -23.81 -0.21 20.86
CA VAL A 298 -23.74 1.06 21.58
C VAL A 298 -24.39 0.90 22.96
N PRO A 299 -23.67 1.15 24.06
CA PRO A 299 -24.25 1.11 25.40
C PRO A 299 -25.19 2.30 25.66
N MET A 300 -25.81 2.33 26.83
CA MET A 300 -26.59 3.50 27.25
C MET A 300 -25.73 4.77 27.20
N PHE A 301 -26.33 5.87 26.74
CA PHE A 301 -25.67 7.16 26.57
C PHE A 301 -26.57 8.26 27.12
N LYS A 302 -26.00 9.19 27.88
CA LYS A 302 -26.70 10.40 28.35
C LYS A 302 -26.24 11.62 27.57
N LEU A 303 -27.18 12.37 27.02
CA LEU A 303 -26.88 13.60 26.30
C LEU A 303 -26.07 14.55 27.19
N GLY A 304 -24.95 15.04 26.65
CA GLY A 304 -24.01 15.90 27.37
C GLY A 304 -22.86 15.17 28.07
N GLN A 305 -22.86 13.82 28.10
CA GLN A 305 -21.65 13.09 28.51
C GLN A 305 -20.58 13.11 27.40
N ALA A 306 -19.33 12.77 27.75
CA ALA A 306 -18.25 12.73 26.76
C ALA A 306 -18.50 11.67 25.68
N PRO A 307 -18.07 11.91 24.41
CA PRO A 307 -18.11 10.91 23.36
C PRO A 307 -17.43 9.60 23.76
N MET A 308 -17.99 8.47 23.34
CA MET A 308 -17.45 7.14 23.62
C MET A 308 -16.61 6.65 22.44
N LYS A 309 -15.58 5.85 22.74
CA LYS A 309 -14.85 5.09 21.73
C LYS A 309 -15.35 3.65 21.75
N VAL A 310 -15.88 3.18 20.63
CA VAL A 310 -16.47 1.84 20.50
C VAL A 310 -15.90 1.18 19.26
N SER A 311 -15.42 -0.05 19.40
CA SER A 311 -15.00 -0.88 18.26
C SER A 311 -16.05 -1.96 17.99
N PRO A 312 -16.19 -2.40 16.73
CA PRO A 312 -16.96 -3.59 16.43
C PRO A 312 -16.27 -4.83 17.01
N ASP A 313 -16.99 -5.94 17.05
CA ASP A 313 -16.37 -7.24 17.35
C ASP A 313 -15.32 -7.53 16.26
N SER A 314 -14.13 -7.99 16.65
CA SER A 314 -13.04 -8.30 15.72
C SER A 314 -13.16 -9.75 15.22
N PRO A 315 -13.45 -9.99 13.93
CA PRO A 315 -13.41 -11.33 13.37
C PRO A 315 -11.97 -11.83 13.35
N ALA A 316 -11.70 -12.99 13.98
CA ALA A 316 -10.38 -13.62 14.02
C ALA A 316 -9.24 -12.71 14.54
N ASP A 317 -9.53 -11.87 15.55
CA ASP A 317 -8.58 -10.96 16.19
C ASP A 317 -7.87 -9.97 15.23
N ARG A 318 -8.49 -9.69 14.07
CA ARG A 318 -7.99 -8.72 13.09
C ARG A 318 -8.11 -7.27 13.60
N PRO A 319 -7.24 -6.36 13.13
CA PRO A 319 -7.41 -4.94 13.39
C PRO A 319 -8.80 -4.45 12.95
N VAL A 320 -9.48 -3.71 13.82
CA VAL A 320 -10.78 -3.08 13.53
C VAL A 320 -10.72 -1.58 13.81
N PRO A 321 -11.49 -0.76 13.08
CA PRO A 321 -11.59 0.66 13.39
C PRO A 321 -12.15 0.90 14.80
N VAL A 322 -11.80 2.06 15.35
CA VAL A 322 -12.49 2.62 16.52
C VAL A 322 -13.48 3.65 16.01
N PHE A 323 -14.68 3.69 16.57
CA PHE A 323 -15.68 4.70 16.25
C PHE A 323 -15.89 5.67 17.41
N LEU A 324 -16.01 6.95 17.09
CA LEU A 324 -16.38 8.01 18.02
C LEU A 324 -17.90 8.16 18.05
N VAL A 325 -18.52 7.70 19.12
CA VAL A 325 -19.97 7.66 19.32
C VAL A 325 -20.40 8.85 20.16
N ASN A 326 -21.20 9.75 19.58
CA ASN A 326 -21.76 10.91 20.26
C ASN A 326 -23.23 11.15 19.82
N PRO A 327 -24.19 10.34 20.31
CA PRO A 327 -25.59 10.45 19.93
C PRO A 327 -26.19 11.84 20.25
N PRO A 328 -27.08 12.38 19.39
CA PRO A 328 -27.73 13.67 19.63
C PRO A 328 -28.85 13.63 20.68
N HIS A 329 -29.14 12.46 21.25
CA HIS A 329 -30.16 12.23 22.27
C HIS A 329 -29.77 11.08 23.22
N ASP A 330 -30.51 10.92 24.32
CA ASP A 330 -30.30 9.82 25.27
C ASP A 330 -30.51 8.45 24.61
N ILE A 331 -29.53 7.55 24.78
CA ILE A 331 -29.70 6.11 24.50
C ILE A 331 -30.07 5.44 25.82
N THR A 332 -31.34 5.11 25.99
CA THR A 332 -31.90 4.61 27.27
C THR A 332 -31.75 3.11 27.47
N ALA A 333 -31.40 2.37 26.41
CA ALA A 333 -31.05 0.95 26.45
C ALA A 333 -29.98 0.66 25.38
N PRO A 334 -29.09 -0.34 25.58
CA PRO A 334 -28.11 -0.70 24.55
C PRO A 334 -28.80 -1.00 23.21
N ARG A 335 -28.21 -0.50 22.12
CA ARG A 335 -28.73 -0.74 20.75
C ARG A 335 -27.59 -1.04 19.80
N THR A 336 -27.88 -1.83 18.77
CA THR A 336 -26.98 -2.05 17.64
C THR A 336 -27.24 -1.00 16.57
N ILE A 337 -26.17 -0.49 15.97
CA ILE A 337 -26.22 0.41 14.81
C ILE A 337 -25.28 -0.08 13.72
N ASN A 338 -25.59 0.27 12.47
CA ASN A 338 -24.70 0.02 11.34
C ASN A 338 -23.94 1.30 11.00
N VAL A 339 -22.63 1.19 10.91
CA VAL A 339 -21.73 2.27 10.54
C VAL A 339 -20.79 1.80 9.44
N THR A 340 -20.08 2.73 8.82
CA THR A 340 -19.11 2.39 7.78
C THR A 340 -17.76 3.03 8.07
N SER A 341 -16.69 2.35 7.66
CA SER A 341 -15.33 2.92 7.61
C SER A 341 -14.69 2.63 6.25
N ILE A 342 -13.65 3.39 5.92
CA ILE A 342 -12.76 3.05 4.82
C ILE A 342 -11.75 2.00 5.31
N GLN A 343 -11.51 0.96 4.51
CA GLN A 343 -10.40 0.03 4.64
C GLN A 343 -9.54 0.14 3.37
N ILE A 344 -8.23 0.02 3.51
CA ILE A 344 -7.30 0.02 2.37
C ILE A 344 -6.57 -1.32 2.37
N GLN A 345 -6.72 -2.09 1.29
CA GLN A 345 -5.81 -3.19 1.00
C GLN A 345 -4.84 -2.77 -0.10
N TYR A 346 -3.60 -3.23 -0.02
CA TYR A 346 -2.68 -3.13 -1.15
C TYR A 346 -1.88 -4.41 -1.35
N SER A 347 -1.52 -4.66 -2.60
CA SER A 347 -0.54 -5.65 -3.02
C SER A 347 0.50 -4.97 -3.89
N GLN A 348 1.72 -4.89 -3.38
CA GLN A 348 2.86 -4.29 -4.07
C GLN A 348 3.85 -5.37 -4.43
N VAL A 349 4.30 -5.37 -5.68
CA VAL A 349 5.43 -6.17 -6.15
C VAL A 349 6.54 -5.28 -6.65
N VAL A 350 7.76 -5.51 -6.16
CA VAL A 350 8.99 -4.93 -6.71
C VAL A 350 9.79 -6.05 -7.36
N LEU A 351 10.18 -5.86 -8.62
CA LEU A 351 11.07 -6.78 -9.32
C LEU A 351 12.51 -6.31 -9.12
N LEU A 352 13.30 -7.14 -8.43
CA LEU A 352 14.73 -6.92 -8.29
C LEU A 352 15.49 -7.81 -9.27
N VAL A 353 16.55 -7.26 -9.84
CA VAL A 353 17.50 -7.99 -10.68
C VAL A 353 18.80 -8.15 -9.93
N PHE A 354 19.20 -9.40 -9.74
CA PHE A 354 20.51 -9.81 -9.24
C PHE A 354 20.71 -11.29 -9.55
N ASP A 355 21.98 -11.73 -9.60
CA ASP A 355 22.32 -13.14 -9.82
C ASP A 355 21.73 -13.72 -11.13
N LEU A 356 21.65 -12.88 -12.17
CA LEU A 356 21.07 -13.19 -13.50
C LEU A 356 19.57 -13.55 -13.50
N LEU A 357 18.88 -13.29 -12.39
CA LEU A 357 17.48 -13.61 -12.18
C LEU A 357 16.67 -12.34 -11.84
N VAL A 358 15.37 -12.42 -12.11
CA VAL A 358 14.35 -11.44 -11.73
C VAL A 358 13.58 -12.01 -10.55
N TRP A 359 13.68 -11.33 -9.41
CA TRP A 359 13.14 -11.74 -8.12
C TRP A 359 11.95 -10.88 -7.73
N PRO A 360 10.75 -11.46 -7.56
CA PRO A 360 9.58 -10.71 -7.14
C PRO A 360 9.54 -10.55 -5.62
N HIS A 361 9.45 -9.31 -5.14
CA HIS A 361 9.29 -8.98 -3.74
C HIS A 361 7.87 -8.51 -3.51
N TYR A 362 7.11 -9.22 -2.69
CA TYR A 362 5.74 -8.83 -2.37
C TYR A 362 5.64 -8.21 -0.97
N SER A 363 4.82 -7.17 -0.89
CA SER A 363 4.29 -6.60 0.34
C SER A 363 2.79 -6.50 0.20
N VAL A 364 2.06 -7.13 1.12
CA VAL A 364 0.60 -7.12 1.15
C VAL A 364 0.13 -6.70 2.54
N SER A 365 -0.82 -5.78 2.64
CA SER A 365 -1.38 -5.34 3.92
C SER A 365 -2.86 -4.98 3.82
N THR A 366 -3.57 -5.12 4.93
CA THR A 366 -4.93 -4.60 5.13
C THR A 366 -4.90 -3.56 6.23
N LEU A 367 -5.37 -2.36 5.95
CA LEU A 367 -5.23 -1.18 6.82
C LEU A 367 -6.60 -0.59 7.16
N VAL A 368 -6.79 -0.24 8.43
CA VAL A 368 -7.98 0.43 8.95
C VAL A 368 -7.60 1.83 9.49
N PRO A 369 -8.55 2.76 9.65
CA PRO A 369 -8.28 4.07 10.21
C PRO A 369 -7.71 3.94 11.62
N SER A 370 -6.59 4.62 11.86
CA SER A 370 -5.93 4.64 13.17
C SER A 370 -6.64 5.57 14.15
N ASP A 371 -7.23 6.63 13.61
CA ASP A 371 -8.00 7.59 14.38
C ASP A 371 -9.48 7.17 14.45
N PRO A 372 -10.17 7.51 15.57
CA PRO A 372 -11.59 7.20 15.70
C PRO A 372 -12.42 7.81 14.57
N VAL A 373 -13.22 6.98 13.90
CA VAL A 373 -14.16 7.39 12.85
C VAL A 373 -15.42 7.94 13.50
N THR A 374 -15.80 9.19 13.18
CA THR A 374 -17.02 9.80 13.71
C THR A 374 -18.27 9.08 13.21
N VAL A 375 -19.15 8.65 14.12
CA VAL A 375 -20.46 8.11 13.75
C VAL A 375 -21.37 9.26 13.29
N PRO A 376 -21.91 9.22 12.07
CA PRO A 376 -22.74 10.30 11.56
C PRO A 376 -24.11 10.35 12.26
N ASP A 377 -24.67 11.55 12.39
CA ASP A 377 -25.94 11.78 13.08
C ASP A 377 -27.11 10.99 12.46
N SER A 378 -27.03 10.74 11.14
CA SER A 378 -28.05 10.01 10.38
C SER A 378 -28.31 8.58 10.87
N VAL A 379 -27.36 7.98 11.59
CA VAL A 379 -27.46 6.61 12.12
C VAL A 379 -28.34 6.54 13.38
N TRP A 380 -28.60 7.67 14.05
CA TRP A 380 -29.38 7.71 15.29
C TRP A 380 -30.88 7.90 15.07
N ASN A 381 -31.30 8.23 13.85
CA ASN A 381 -32.69 8.48 13.49
C ASN A 381 -33.60 7.25 13.56
#